data_AF-A0AAN6NP10-F1
#
_entry.id   AF-A0AAN6NP10-F1
#
_cell.length_a   1.000
_cell.length_b   1.000
_cell.length_c   1.000
_cell.angle_alpha   90.00
_cell.angle_beta   90.00
_cell.angle_gamma   90.00
#
_symmetry.space_group_name_H-M   'P 1'
#
loop_
_entity.id
_entity.type
_entity.pdbx_description
1 polymer ?
#
loop_
_entity_poly.entity_id
_entity_poly.type
_entity_poly.pdbx_seq_one_letter_code
_entity_poly.pdbx_strand_id
1 'polypeptide(L)'
;MSSNSSPLVYLLGEQNVDDWEQGLEAELDCLGLTDYVFAEETPEEPNKETEPNKDPKVLYDLIQSCIARVTNEARTEVLNAYMSIKRANFDSMPSFLAQYTKLRKRIQDAKYEFTDDIEVGHLYNAVKDAYPIDARHWSRALEDKQITTGDLLAKLSNIGIAESRLTNL
;
A
#
# COMPACT_ATOMS: atom_id res chain seq x y z
N MET A 1 -19.53 -32.42 -15.88
CA MET A 1 -18.49 -32.49 -14.83
C MET A 1 -18.50 -31.13 -14.15
N SER A 2 -18.82 -31.08 -12.85
CA SER A 2 -18.91 -29.82 -12.11
C SER A 2 -17.53 -29.22 -11.93
N SER A 3 -17.27 -28.06 -12.53
CA SER A 3 -16.08 -27.27 -12.24
C SER A 3 -16.24 -26.67 -10.85
N ASN A 4 -15.55 -27.24 -9.86
CA ASN A 4 -15.32 -26.59 -8.58
C ASN A 4 -14.29 -25.48 -8.81
N SER A 5 -14.72 -24.29 -9.25
CA SER A 5 -13.87 -23.11 -9.16
C SER A 5 -13.74 -22.76 -7.68
N SER A 6 -12.57 -23.02 -7.09
CA SER A 6 -12.23 -22.42 -5.81
C SER A 6 -12.33 -20.91 -5.98
N PRO A 7 -13.03 -20.18 -5.09
CA PRO A 7 -13.12 -18.74 -5.19
C PRO A 7 -11.71 -18.15 -5.03
N LEU A 8 -11.33 -17.28 -5.96
CA LEU A 8 -10.10 -16.47 -5.93
C LEU A 8 -9.89 -15.93 -4.50
N VAL A 9 -8.83 -16.40 -3.84
CA VAL A 9 -8.43 -15.91 -2.51
C VAL A 9 -8.06 -14.44 -2.68
N TYR A 10 -8.51 -13.55 -1.80
CA TYR A 10 -8.13 -12.14 -1.85
C TYR A 10 -6.68 -11.97 -1.37
N LEU A 11 -5.90 -11.10 -2.02
CA LEU A 11 -4.54 -10.78 -1.56
C LEU A 11 -4.62 -9.96 -0.27
N LEU A 12 -4.13 -10.50 0.83
CA LEU A 12 -4.13 -9.88 2.17
C LEU A 12 -2.71 -9.47 2.60
N GLY A 13 -1.78 -9.34 1.65
CA GLY A 13 -0.37 -9.02 1.87
C GLY A 13 0.54 -10.25 1.94
N GLU A 14 1.78 -10.09 2.43
CA GLU A 14 2.83 -11.13 2.45
C GLU A 14 2.42 -12.45 3.12
N GLN A 15 1.45 -12.39 4.03
CA GLN A 15 0.95 -13.54 4.79
C GLN A 15 0.18 -14.58 3.96
N ASN A 16 -0.25 -14.24 2.74
CA ASN A 16 -1.01 -15.15 1.87
C ASN A 16 -0.66 -15.01 0.39
N VAL A 17 0.55 -14.51 0.07
CA VAL A 17 1.01 -14.37 -1.32
C VAL A 17 1.04 -15.72 -2.02
N ASP A 18 1.58 -16.75 -1.36
CA ASP A 18 1.70 -18.10 -1.95
C ASP A 18 0.32 -18.72 -2.25
N ASP A 19 -0.64 -18.54 -1.34
CA ASP A 19 -2.02 -19.03 -1.51
C ASP A 19 -2.77 -18.24 -2.60
N TRP A 20 -2.50 -16.94 -2.70
CA TRP A 20 -3.06 -16.07 -3.74
C TRP A 20 -2.51 -16.41 -5.12
N GLU A 21 -1.19 -16.63 -5.21
CA GLU A 21 -0.49 -17.01 -6.43
C GLU A 21 -0.99 -18.36 -6.96
N GLN A 22 -1.09 -19.39 -6.09
CA GLN A 22 -1.67 -20.68 -6.46
C GLN A 22 -3.13 -20.57 -6.90
N GLY A 23 -3.93 -19.72 -6.23
CA GLY A 23 -5.32 -19.46 -6.62
C GLY A 23 -5.42 -18.82 -7.99
N LEU A 24 -4.55 -17.86 -8.29
CA LEU A 24 -4.47 -17.20 -9.57
C LEU A 24 -4.01 -18.16 -10.68
N GLU A 25 -2.96 -18.95 -10.45
CA GLU A 25 -2.47 -19.95 -11.40
C GLU A 25 -3.54 -20.99 -11.73
N ALA A 26 -4.24 -21.52 -10.73
CA ALA A 26 -5.29 -22.51 -10.94
C ALA A 26 -6.47 -21.94 -11.74
N GLU A 27 -6.80 -20.66 -11.53
CA GLU A 27 -7.87 -19.99 -12.28
C GLU A 27 -7.44 -19.67 -13.71
N LEU A 28 -6.17 -19.25 -13.92
CA LEU A 28 -5.59 -19.08 -15.25
C LEU A 28 -5.54 -20.42 -16.01
N ASP A 29 -5.16 -21.52 -15.35
CA ASP A 29 -5.11 -22.86 -15.95
C ASP A 29 -6.52 -23.36 -16.34
N CYS A 30 -7.51 -23.20 -15.46
CA CYS A 30 -8.91 -23.51 -15.77
C CYS A 30 -9.44 -22.72 -16.97
N LEU A 31 -8.91 -21.52 -17.21
CA LEU A 31 -9.29 -20.66 -18.32
C LEU A 31 -8.45 -20.90 -19.59
N GLY A 32 -7.39 -21.72 -19.51
CA GLY A 32 -6.44 -22.01 -20.60
C GLY A 32 -5.44 -20.88 -20.86
N LEU A 33 -5.04 -20.15 -19.81
CA LEU A 33 -4.30 -18.88 -19.91
C LEU A 33 -2.93 -18.88 -19.26
N THR A 34 -2.52 -20.00 -18.66
CA THR A 34 -1.19 -20.18 -18.05
C THR A 34 -0.09 -19.82 -19.05
N ASP A 35 -0.20 -20.32 -20.29
CA ASP A 35 0.78 -20.09 -21.35
C ASP A 35 0.79 -18.63 -21.85
N TYR A 36 -0.26 -17.84 -21.64
CA TYR A 36 -0.30 -16.44 -22.10
C TYR A 36 0.31 -15.46 -21.08
N VAL A 37 0.24 -15.79 -19.80
CA VAL A 37 0.73 -14.94 -18.70
C VAL A 37 2.19 -15.26 -18.38
N PHE A 38 2.59 -16.53 -18.52
CA PHE A 38 3.92 -17.00 -18.12
C PHE A 38 4.84 -17.38 -19.29
N ALA A 39 4.39 -17.29 -20.55
CA ALA A 39 5.31 -17.49 -21.67
C ALA A 39 6.28 -16.31 -21.82
N GLU A 40 7.57 -16.63 -21.87
CA GLU A 40 8.65 -15.67 -22.19
C GLU A 40 8.71 -15.32 -23.69
N GLU A 41 7.94 -16.00 -24.54
CA GLU A 41 7.91 -15.78 -25.99
C GLU A 41 6.48 -15.55 -26.51
N THR A 42 6.34 -14.61 -27.46
CA THR A 42 5.07 -14.29 -28.14
C THR A 42 4.46 -15.53 -28.83
N PRO A 43 3.17 -15.87 -28.62
CA PRO A 43 2.59 -17.09 -29.18
C PRO A 43 2.45 -17.01 -30.71
N GLU A 44 2.81 -18.10 -31.40
CA GLU A 44 2.52 -18.29 -32.83
C GLU A 44 1.00 -18.38 -33.09
N GLU A 45 0.54 -17.85 -34.24
CA GLU A 45 -0.88 -17.71 -34.58
C GLU A 45 -1.69 -19.02 -34.44
N PRO A 46 -2.91 -18.97 -33.86
CA PRO A 46 -3.67 -20.17 -33.56
C PRO A 46 -4.28 -20.81 -34.81
N ASN A 47 -4.10 -22.13 -34.92
CA ASN A 47 -4.70 -22.97 -35.93
C ASN A 47 -6.21 -23.12 -35.66
N LYS A 48 -7.04 -22.81 -36.67
CA LYS A 48 -8.50 -22.81 -36.60
C LYS A 48 -9.02 -24.24 -36.46
N GLU A 49 -9.60 -24.58 -35.31
CA GLU A 49 -10.80 -25.43 -35.16
C GLU A 49 -10.95 -25.91 -33.70
N THR A 50 -11.45 -25.03 -32.83
CA THR A 50 -12.41 -25.30 -31.72
C THR A 50 -12.55 -24.02 -30.90
N GLU A 51 -13.68 -23.32 -31.03
CA GLU A 51 -13.99 -22.12 -30.25
C GLU A 51 -15.33 -22.32 -29.51
N PRO A 52 -15.43 -22.02 -28.20
CA PRO A 52 -16.25 -20.89 -27.79
C PRO A 52 -15.43 -19.63 -28.07
N ASN A 53 -15.95 -18.78 -28.95
CA ASN A 53 -15.31 -17.55 -29.40
C ASN A 53 -14.93 -16.67 -28.19
N LYS A 54 -13.69 -16.84 -27.72
CA LYS A 54 -13.01 -15.97 -26.78
C LYS A 54 -12.02 -15.20 -27.63
N ASP A 55 -12.50 -14.18 -28.33
CA ASP A 55 -11.65 -13.20 -29.00
C ASP A 55 -10.46 -12.86 -28.07
N PRO A 56 -9.22 -13.22 -28.45
CA PRO A 56 -8.04 -13.00 -27.60
C PRO A 56 -7.90 -11.55 -27.15
N LYS A 57 -8.42 -10.61 -27.95
CA LYS A 57 -8.45 -9.20 -27.62
C LYS A 57 -9.40 -8.91 -26.44
N VAL A 58 -10.59 -9.50 -26.43
CA VAL A 58 -11.56 -9.34 -25.33
C VAL A 58 -10.97 -9.87 -24.02
N LEU A 59 -10.21 -10.95 -24.09
CA LEU A 59 -9.57 -11.53 -22.91
C LEU A 59 -8.37 -10.71 -22.42
N TYR A 60 -7.54 -10.23 -23.34
CA TYR A 60 -6.47 -9.28 -23.04
C TYR A 60 -7.03 -8.01 -22.36
N ASP A 61 -8.10 -7.44 -22.92
CA ASP A 61 -8.75 -6.25 -22.36
C ASP A 61 -9.32 -6.52 -20.95
N LEU A 62 -9.86 -7.72 -20.71
CA LEU A 62 -10.34 -8.15 -19.38
C LEU A 62 -9.19 -8.25 -18.37
N ILE A 63 -8.06 -8.87 -18.75
CA ILE A 63 -6.89 -9.00 -17.88
C ILE A 63 -6.33 -7.62 -17.53
N GLN A 64 -6.17 -6.73 -18.52
CA GLN A 64 -5.70 -5.36 -18.30
C GLN A 64 -6.64 -4.58 -17.35
N SER A 65 -7.96 -4.72 -17.52
CA SER A 65 -8.95 -4.15 -16.61
C SER A 65 -8.80 -4.68 -15.18
N CYS A 66 -8.62 -5.99 -15.01
CA CYS A 66 -8.42 -6.61 -13.70
C CYS A 66 -7.13 -6.12 -13.01
N ILE A 67 -6.00 -6.08 -13.74
CA ILE A 67 -4.72 -5.57 -13.22
C ILE A 67 -4.87 -4.11 -12.77
N ALA A 68 -5.50 -3.27 -13.58
CA ALA A 68 -5.73 -1.87 -13.24
C ALA A 68 -6.59 -1.72 -11.98
N ARG A 69 -7.64 -2.54 -11.84
CA ARG A 69 -8.51 -2.53 -10.65
C ARG A 69 -7.75 -2.93 -9.39
N VAL A 70 -7.08 -4.08 -9.40
CA VAL A 70 -6.31 -4.58 -8.25
C VAL A 70 -5.21 -3.58 -7.85
N THR A 71 -4.53 -2.99 -8.85
CA THR A 71 -3.52 -1.95 -8.60
C THR A 71 -4.12 -0.74 -7.90
N ASN A 72 -5.30 -0.27 -8.32
CA ASN A 72 -5.97 0.87 -7.69
C ASN A 72 -6.47 0.56 -6.28
N GLU A 73 -6.97 -0.65 -6.04
CA GLU A 73 -7.35 -1.13 -4.70
C GLU A 73 -6.13 -1.12 -3.77
N ALA A 74 -5.03 -1.75 -4.18
CA ALA A 74 -3.79 -1.77 -3.40
C ALA A 74 -3.25 -0.34 -3.13
N ARG A 75 -3.29 0.55 -4.11
CA ARG A 75 -2.90 1.96 -3.92
C ARG A 75 -3.81 2.68 -2.91
N THR A 76 -5.10 2.36 -2.90
CA THR A 76 -6.06 2.94 -1.97
C THR A 76 -5.83 2.44 -0.55
N GLU A 77 -5.51 1.15 -0.38
CA GLU A 77 -5.15 0.58 0.91
C GLU A 77 -3.91 1.23 1.52
N VAL A 78 -2.87 1.44 0.70
CA VAL A 78 -1.65 2.14 1.15
C VAL A 78 -1.97 3.57 1.59
N LEU A 79 -2.80 4.30 0.84
CA LEU A 79 -3.27 5.64 1.21
C LEU A 79 -4.04 5.63 2.53
N ASN A 80 -4.98 4.71 2.70
CA ASN A 80 -5.76 4.59 3.91
C ASN A 80 -4.89 4.24 5.13
N ALA A 81 -3.94 3.33 4.98
CA ALA A 81 -3.00 2.97 6.03
C ALA A 81 -2.12 4.16 6.45
N TYR A 82 -1.64 4.94 5.47
CA TYR A 82 -0.89 6.16 5.74
C TYR A 82 -1.75 7.19 6.47
N MET A 83 -2.93 7.54 5.93
CA MET A 83 -3.80 8.58 6.49
C MET A 83 -4.36 8.26 7.89
N SER A 84 -4.44 6.97 8.25
CA SER A 84 -4.99 6.51 9.52
C SER A 84 -3.94 6.25 10.62
N ILE A 85 -2.64 6.38 10.32
CA ILE A 85 -1.60 6.16 11.32
C ILE A 85 -1.72 7.16 12.47
N LYS A 86 -1.65 6.66 13.71
CA LYS A 86 -1.67 7.47 14.93
C LYS A 86 -0.58 7.01 15.88
N ARG A 87 0.13 7.96 16.51
CA ARG A 87 1.15 7.69 17.53
C ARG A 87 0.63 6.85 18.70
N ALA A 88 -0.65 7.02 19.05
CA ALA A 88 -1.29 6.28 20.14
C ALA A 88 -1.36 4.76 19.92
N ASN A 89 -1.20 4.29 18.68
CA ASN A 89 -1.25 2.87 18.34
C ASN A 89 0.11 2.16 18.49
N PHE A 90 1.12 2.84 19.03
CA PHE A 90 2.49 2.32 19.13
C PHE A 90 3.02 2.49 20.54
N ASP A 91 3.79 1.51 21.00
CA ASP A 91 4.37 1.53 22.36
C ASP A 91 5.46 2.58 22.52
N SER A 92 6.13 2.95 21.42
CA SER A 92 7.26 3.88 21.44
C SER A 92 7.26 4.82 20.23
N MET A 93 7.88 6.00 20.40
CA MET A 93 8.08 6.93 19.29
C MET A 93 8.96 6.33 18.17
N PRO A 94 10.07 5.60 18.45
CA PRO A 94 10.82 4.93 17.40
C PRO A 94 9.98 3.96 16.55
N SER A 95 9.11 3.15 17.18
CA SER A 95 8.22 2.23 16.46
C SER A 95 7.23 2.98 15.56
N PHE A 96 6.66 4.07 16.05
CA PHE A 96 5.80 4.95 15.26
C PHE A 96 6.53 5.55 14.05
N LEU A 97 7.72 6.13 14.27
CA LEU A 97 8.50 6.78 13.19
C LEU A 97 8.96 5.78 12.12
N ALA A 98 9.32 4.55 12.53
CA ALA A 98 9.66 3.48 11.59
C ALA A 98 8.47 3.14 10.68
N GLN A 99 7.28 2.95 11.26
CA GLN A 99 6.08 2.64 10.49
C GLN A 99 5.63 3.83 9.62
N TYR A 100 5.69 5.05 10.14
CA TYR A 100 5.38 6.27 9.38
C TYR A 100 6.30 6.39 8.15
N THR A 101 7.62 6.21 8.33
CA THR A 101 8.59 6.29 7.23
C THR A 101 8.36 5.20 6.18
N LYS A 102 8.03 3.97 6.62
CA LYS A 102 7.66 2.86 5.72
C LYS A 102 6.43 3.20 4.87
N LEU A 103 5.37 3.72 5.49
CA LEU A 103 4.14 4.09 4.78
C LEU A 103 4.36 5.29 3.85
N ARG A 104 5.09 6.31 4.30
CA ARG A 104 5.48 7.48 3.47
C ARG A 104 6.20 7.03 2.19
N LYS A 105 7.16 6.11 2.31
CA LYS A 105 7.86 5.54 1.15
C LYS A 105 6.89 4.83 0.20
N ARG A 106 5.98 3.99 0.72
CA ARG A 106 4.98 3.28 -0.12
C ARG A 106 4.05 4.22 -0.87
N ILE A 107 3.67 5.35 -0.26
CA ILE A 107 2.88 6.40 -0.91
C ILE A 107 3.66 7.03 -2.08
N GLN A 108 4.95 7.33 -1.87
CA GLN A 108 5.82 7.87 -2.92
C GLN A 108 6.01 6.86 -4.05
N ASP A 109 6.23 5.58 -3.72
CA ASP A 109 6.34 4.49 -4.70
C ASP A 109 5.02 4.31 -5.49
N ALA A 110 3.88 4.51 -4.84
CA ALA A 110 2.54 4.53 -5.45
C ALA A 110 2.24 5.82 -6.24
N LYS A 111 3.24 6.72 -6.40
CA LYS A 111 3.16 7.97 -7.15
C LYS A 111 2.07 8.92 -6.66
N TYR A 112 1.77 8.91 -5.36
CA TYR A 112 0.95 9.99 -4.77
C TYR A 112 1.80 11.24 -4.62
N GLU A 113 1.23 12.38 -5.02
CA GLU A 113 1.85 13.69 -4.86
C GLU A 113 1.30 14.36 -3.59
N PHE A 114 2.19 14.58 -2.62
CA PHE A 114 1.89 15.38 -1.44
C PHE A 114 2.75 16.63 -1.42
N THR A 115 2.13 17.77 -1.19
CA THR A 115 2.85 18.99 -0.84
C THR A 115 3.33 18.90 0.61
N ASP A 116 4.40 19.62 0.95
CA ASP A 116 4.90 19.64 2.33
C ASP A 116 3.82 20.12 3.31
N ASP A 117 2.99 21.10 2.93
CA ASP A 117 1.84 21.59 3.72
C ASP A 117 0.84 20.46 4.07
N ILE A 118 0.55 19.56 3.13
CA ILE A 118 -0.35 18.42 3.38
C ILE A 118 0.34 17.40 4.29
N GLU A 119 1.60 17.11 4.01
CA GLU A 119 2.34 16.09 4.74
C GLU A 119 2.58 16.50 6.21
N VAL A 120 2.99 17.74 6.46
CA VAL A 120 3.21 18.24 7.82
C VAL A 120 1.89 18.29 8.61
N GLY A 121 0.77 18.63 7.96
CA GLY A 121 -0.56 18.61 8.56
C GLY A 121 -1.02 17.19 8.91
N HIS A 122 -0.74 16.22 8.04
CA HIS A 122 -1.00 14.81 8.31
C HIS A 122 -0.17 14.30 9.50
N LEU A 123 1.15 14.54 9.48
CA LEU A 123 2.05 14.14 10.57
C LEU A 123 1.65 14.76 11.91
N TYR A 124 1.28 16.04 11.93
CA TYR A 124 0.74 16.71 13.11
C TYR A 124 -0.51 16.01 13.65
N ASN A 125 -1.48 15.70 12.78
CA ASN A 125 -2.69 15.00 13.20
C ASN A 125 -2.43 13.59 13.73
N ALA A 126 -1.40 12.90 13.21
CA ALA A 126 -1.00 11.59 13.70
C ALA A 126 -0.44 11.62 15.13
N VAL A 127 0.12 12.76 15.59
CA VAL A 127 0.84 12.85 16.88
C VAL A 127 0.19 13.74 17.94
N LYS A 128 -0.71 14.66 17.55
CA LYS A 128 -1.21 15.73 18.43
C LYS A 128 -1.86 15.25 19.73
N ASP A 129 -2.53 14.11 19.68
CA ASP A 129 -3.25 13.55 20.85
C ASP A 129 -2.26 12.92 21.86
N ALA A 130 -1.10 12.45 21.40
CA ALA A 130 -0.08 11.85 22.24
C ALA A 130 0.81 12.90 22.94
N TYR A 131 0.98 14.08 22.33
CA TYR A 131 1.83 15.16 22.86
C TYR A 131 1.06 16.49 22.92
N PRO A 132 0.04 16.62 23.77
CA PRO A 132 -0.87 17.79 23.76
C PRO A 132 -0.19 19.11 24.11
N ILE A 133 0.93 19.09 24.84
CA ILE A 133 1.71 20.30 25.16
C ILE A 133 2.47 20.77 23.91
N ASP A 134 3.27 19.89 23.31
CA ASP A 134 4.02 20.18 22.08
C ASP A 134 3.08 20.50 20.91
N ALA A 135 1.94 19.81 20.80
CA ALA A 135 0.95 20.02 19.76
C ALA A 135 0.39 21.44 19.73
N ARG A 136 0.27 22.12 20.88
CA ARG A 136 -0.14 23.54 20.91
C ARG A 136 0.93 24.44 20.30
N HIS A 137 2.20 24.12 20.53
CA HIS A 137 3.32 24.87 19.95
C HIS A 137 3.42 24.62 18.44
N TRP A 138 3.26 23.38 18.00
CA TRP A 138 3.28 23.03 16.58
C TRP A 138 2.08 23.59 15.83
N SER A 139 0.88 23.63 16.42
CA SER A 139 -0.32 24.22 15.79
C SER A 139 -0.07 25.67 15.36
N ARG A 140 0.52 26.49 16.24
CA ARG A 140 0.85 27.88 15.92
C ARG A 140 1.89 27.98 14.80
N ALA A 141 2.94 27.16 14.87
CA ALA A 141 3.97 27.13 13.83
C ALA A 141 3.41 26.65 12.47
N LEU A 142 2.42 25.77 12.47
CA LEU A 142 1.69 25.35 11.26
C LEU A 142 0.84 26.48 10.67
N GLU A 143 0.10 27.20 11.52
CA GLU A 143 -0.70 28.35 11.10
C GLU A 143 0.16 29.44 10.45
N ASP A 144 1.35 29.68 10.99
CA ASP A 144 2.31 30.66 10.47
C ASP A 144 3.18 30.12 9.30
N LYS A 145 2.99 28.87 8.88
CA LYS A 145 3.83 28.15 7.88
C LYS A 145 5.33 28.17 8.20
N GLN A 146 5.67 28.08 9.48
CA GLN A 146 7.04 28.12 10.00
C GLN A 146 7.63 26.74 10.32
N ILE A 147 6.89 25.67 10.06
CA ILE A 147 7.34 24.30 10.31
C ILE A 147 7.11 23.44 9.08
N THR A 148 8.16 22.77 8.63
CA THR A 148 8.12 21.80 7.54
C THR A 148 7.91 20.39 8.07
N THR A 149 7.64 19.42 7.19
CA THR A 149 7.62 18.00 7.56
C THR A 149 8.96 17.58 8.18
N GLY A 150 10.07 18.06 7.62
CA GLY A 150 11.41 17.75 8.12
C GLY A 150 11.65 18.24 9.55
N ASP A 151 11.20 19.46 9.86
CA ASP A 151 11.32 20.04 11.21
C ASP A 151 10.52 19.24 12.24
N LEU A 152 9.30 18.84 11.89
CA LEU A 152 8.46 18.07 12.79
C LEU A 152 9.03 16.66 13.01
N LEU A 153 9.51 15.99 11.95
CA LEU A 153 10.19 14.69 12.08
C LEU A 153 11.44 14.79 12.98
N ALA A 154 12.23 15.86 12.86
CA ALA A 154 13.40 16.07 13.72
C ALA A 154 13.00 16.23 15.20
N LYS A 155 11.94 16.98 15.49
CA LYS A 155 11.40 17.12 16.86
C LYS A 155 10.92 15.79 17.42
N LEU A 156 10.18 15.00 16.63
CA LEU A 156 9.69 13.68 17.04
C LEU A 156 10.84 12.69 17.27
N SER A 157 11.89 12.74 16.44
CA SER A 157 13.09 11.92 16.64
C SER A 157 13.78 12.22 17.98
N ASN A 158 13.91 13.51 18.34
CA ASN A 158 14.46 13.91 19.65
C ASN A 158 13.61 13.40 20.82
N ILE A 159 12.28 13.41 20.69
CA ILE A 159 11.38 12.81 21.67
C ILE A 159 11.65 11.31 21.81
N GLY A 160 11.80 10.58 20.69
CA GLY A 160 12.09 9.14 20.73
C GLY A 160 13.43 8.80 21.38
N ILE A 161 14.45 9.64 21.20
CA ILE A 161 15.74 9.50 21.89
C ILE A 161 15.57 9.72 23.41
N ALA A 162 14.77 10.72 23.82
CA ALA A 162 14.51 11.00 25.22
C ALA A 162 13.72 9.87 25.91
N GLU A 163 12.65 9.35 25.27
CA GLU A 163 11.87 8.21 25.75
C GLU A 163 12.77 6.99 26.01
N SER A 164 13.63 6.67 25.04
CA SER A 164 14.53 5.52 25.11
C SER A 164 15.56 5.61 26.25
N ARG A 165 15.94 6.83 26.66
CA ARG A 165 16.86 7.03 27.80
C ARG A 165 16.18 6.82 29.15
N LEU A 166 14.89 7.13 29.25
CA LEU A 166 14.13 6.98 30.49
C LEU A 166 13.75 5.53 30.78
N THR A 167 13.53 4.72 29.74
CA THR A 167 13.20 3.28 29.89
C THR A 167 14.39 2.40 30.23
N ASN A 168 15.62 2.91 30.13
CA ASN A 168 16.86 2.19 30.44
C ASN A 168 17.45 2.54 31.82
N LEU A 169 16.72 3.32 32.62
CA LEU A 169 17.02 3.68 34.02
C LEU A 169 16.11 2.91 34.97
#